data_AF-A0A7S0AU09-F1
#
_entry.id   AF-A0A7S0AU09-F1
#
_cell.length_a   1.000
_cell.length_b   1.000
_cell.length_c   1.000
_cell.angle_alpha   90.00
_cell.angle_beta   90.00
_cell.angle_gamma   90.00
#
_symmetry.space_group_name_H-M   'P 1'
#
loop_
_entity.id
_entity.type
_entity.pdbx_description
1 polymer ?
#
loop_
_entity_poly.entity_id
_entity_poly.type
_entity_poly.pdbx_seq_one_letter_code
_entity_poly.pdbx_strand_id
1 'polypeptide(L)'
;GTAGHDIGTLRSFPISCAFAHSINGHRHAALDCLSWLDTLWSSYEVAVSKVNTSEEQVTRIFRHSLQYTGLYLLAYYALNIHMEFLPIDEGNVEDLTKVKESIGLVGLKCLEWGMNKSLSLAELKANYSQAIEEEMAILLSTKKVRRNRRSSVLRASGRRVSDANLHFSALDRLSIISADVSAFVSKLETLPSETGLGEEDAA
;
A
#
# COMPACT_ATOMS: atom_id res chain seq x y z
N GLY A 1 -20.34 -15.32 -26.00
CA GLY A 1 -18.88 -15.35 -25.77
C GLY A 1 -18.50 -16.63 -25.05
N THR A 2 -17.20 -16.91 -24.91
CA THR A 2 -16.70 -18.01 -24.09
C THR A 2 -16.91 -17.70 -22.61
N ALA A 3 -17.42 -18.67 -21.83
CA ALA A 3 -17.57 -18.49 -20.40
C ALA A 3 -16.20 -18.23 -19.74
N GLY A 4 -16.11 -17.18 -18.93
CA GLY A 4 -14.84 -16.70 -18.35
C GLY A 4 -14.21 -15.51 -19.08
N HIS A 5 -14.62 -15.20 -20.31
CA HIS A 5 -14.09 -14.06 -21.07
C HIS A 5 -14.32 -12.72 -20.38
N ASP A 6 -15.58 -12.42 -20.04
CA ASP A 6 -15.96 -11.09 -19.56
C ASP A 6 -15.35 -10.83 -18.17
N ILE A 7 -15.41 -11.82 -17.29
CA ILE A 7 -14.81 -11.73 -15.96
C ILE A 7 -13.29 -11.67 -16.03
N GLY A 8 -12.64 -12.40 -16.94
CA GLY A 8 -11.19 -12.33 -17.12
C GLY A 8 -10.73 -10.96 -17.63
N THR A 9 -11.43 -10.41 -18.61
CA THR A 9 -11.15 -9.08 -19.15
C THR A 9 -11.27 -8.01 -18.07
N LEU A 10 -12.37 -8.04 -17.31
CA LEU A 10 -12.71 -7.04 -16.30
C LEU A 10 -11.74 -7.02 -15.12
N ARG A 11 -11.12 -8.14 -14.74
CA ARG A 11 -10.15 -8.22 -13.64
C ARG A 11 -8.85 -7.44 -13.88
N SER A 12 -8.45 -7.30 -15.13
CA SER A 12 -7.11 -6.79 -15.48
C SER A 12 -6.88 -5.34 -15.01
N PHE A 13 -7.92 -4.50 -15.08
CA PHE A 13 -7.81 -3.10 -14.66
C PHE A 13 -7.73 -2.94 -13.13
N PRO A 14 -8.62 -3.53 -12.30
CA PRO A 14 -8.48 -3.48 -10.85
C PRO A 14 -7.19 -4.08 -10.30
N ILE A 15 -6.65 -5.15 -10.90
CA ILE A 15 -5.31 -5.67 -10.55
C ILE A 15 -4.24 -4.60 -10.78
N SER A 16 -4.30 -3.94 -11.94
CA SER A 16 -3.35 -2.87 -12.29
C SER A 16 -3.48 -1.68 -11.33
N CYS A 17 -4.70 -1.32 -10.92
CA CYS A 17 -4.95 -0.31 -9.88
C CYS A 17 -4.39 -0.72 -8.51
N ALA A 18 -4.51 -2.00 -8.13
CA ALA A 18 -3.95 -2.51 -6.88
C ALA A 18 -2.42 -2.36 -6.85
N PHE A 19 -1.74 -2.62 -7.97
CA PHE A 19 -0.30 -2.39 -8.11
C PHE A 19 0.07 -0.91 -8.08
N ALA A 20 -0.68 -0.05 -8.77
CA ALA A 20 -0.49 1.40 -8.73
C ALA A 20 -0.68 1.97 -7.31
N HIS A 21 -1.70 1.53 -6.57
CA HIS A 21 -1.88 1.89 -5.17
C HIS A 21 -0.75 1.36 -4.29
N SER A 22 -0.28 0.14 -4.55
CA SER A 22 0.84 -0.47 -3.83
C SER A 22 2.14 0.31 -3.98
N ILE A 23 2.53 0.68 -5.21
CA ILE A 23 3.76 1.47 -5.43
C ILE A 23 3.65 2.86 -4.79
N ASN A 24 2.44 3.41 -4.71
CA ASN A 24 2.17 4.67 -4.00
C ASN A 24 2.18 4.53 -2.46
N GLY A 25 2.32 3.32 -1.91
CA GLY A 25 2.26 3.08 -0.48
C GLY A 25 0.83 3.11 0.08
N HIS A 26 -0.19 3.15 -0.77
CA HIS A 26 -1.61 3.17 -0.38
C HIS A 26 -2.11 1.74 -0.14
N ARG A 27 -1.58 1.07 0.90
CA ARG A 27 -1.86 -0.35 1.18
C ARG A 27 -3.37 -0.66 1.29
N HIS A 28 -4.13 0.18 1.98
CA HIS A 28 -5.58 -0.05 2.16
C HIS A 28 -6.34 -0.04 0.83
N ALA A 29 -6.10 0.96 -0.02
CA ALA A 29 -6.75 1.05 -1.33
C ALA A 29 -6.38 -0.14 -2.24
N ALA A 30 -5.14 -0.62 -2.16
CA ALA A 30 -4.72 -1.82 -2.89
C ALA A 30 -5.45 -3.08 -2.39
N LEU A 31 -5.60 -3.25 -1.08
CA LEU A 31 -6.37 -4.36 -0.49
C LEU A 31 -7.86 -4.28 -0.82
N ASP A 32 -8.44 -3.09 -0.87
CA ASP A 32 -9.85 -2.89 -1.26
C ASP A 32 -10.10 -3.38 -2.70
N CYS A 33 -9.14 -3.13 -3.60
CA CYS A 33 -9.19 -3.66 -4.98
C CYS A 33 -9.18 -5.19 -5.01
N LEU A 34 -8.35 -5.85 -4.18
CA LEU A 34 -8.33 -7.32 -4.08
C LEU A 34 -9.62 -7.87 -3.46
N SER A 35 -10.11 -7.26 -2.39
CA SER A 35 -11.36 -7.65 -1.74
C SER A 35 -12.54 -7.56 -2.71
N TRP A 36 -12.57 -6.54 -3.57
CA TRP A 36 -13.57 -6.42 -4.62
C TRP A 36 -13.45 -7.55 -5.66
N LEU A 37 -12.23 -7.89 -6.10
CA LEU A 37 -11.99 -9.00 -7.05
C LEU A 37 -12.44 -10.35 -6.48
N ASP A 38 -12.17 -10.61 -5.21
CA ASP A 38 -12.59 -11.82 -4.50
C ASP A 38 -14.11 -11.87 -4.36
N THR A 39 -14.74 -10.74 -4.03
CA THR A 39 -16.20 -10.62 -3.93
C THR A 39 -16.87 -10.85 -5.29
N LEU A 40 -16.31 -10.28 -6.35
CA LEU A 40 -16.78 -10.46 -7.73
C LEU A 40 -16.73 -11.93 -8.12
N TRP A 41 -15.59 -12.59 -7.91
CA TRP A 41 -15.45 -14.00 -8.25
C TRP A 41 -16.40 -14.87 -7.42
N SER A 42 -16.46 -14.66 -6.11
CA SER A 42 -17.33 -15.44 -5.22
C SER A 42 -18.80 -15.32 -5.63
N SER A 43 -19.24 -14.11 -5.98
CA SER A 43 -20.60 -13.85 -6.47
C SER A 43 -20.85 -14.54 -7.81
N TYR A 44 -19.88 -14.49 -8.72
CA TYR A 44 -19.96 -15.14 -10.03
C TYR A 44 -19.99 -16.67 -9.91
N GLU A 45 -19.16 -17.25 -9.05
CA GLU A 45 -19.12 -18.68 -8.76
C GLU A 45 -20.45 -19.19 -8.21
N VAL A 46 -21.06 -18.47 -7.26
CA VAL A 46 -22.41 -18.77 -6.75
C VAL A 46 -23.44 -18.72 -7.88
N ALA A 47 -23.39 -17.70 -8.75
CA ALA A 47 -24.34 -17.57 -9.85
C ALA A 47 -24.21 -18.72 -10.86
N VAL A 48 -22.98 -19.09 -11.22
CA VAL A 48 -22.69 -20.20 -12.14
C VAL A 48 -23.10 -21.55 -11.54
N SER A 49 -22.86 -21.76 -10.24
CA SER A 49 -23.19 -23.02 -9.55
C SER A 49 -24.69 -23.28 -9.51
N LYS A 50 -25.53 -22.23 -9.47
CA LYS A 50 -27.01 -22.33 -9.50
C LYS A 50 -27.56 -22.90 -10.82
N VAL A 51 -26.77 -22.94 -11.89
CA VAL A 51 -27.18 -23.43 -13.22
C VAL A 51 -26.85 -24.93 -13.40
N ASN A 52 -26.72 -25.70 -12.31
CA ASN A 52 -26.29 -27.11 -12.32
C ASN A 52 -24.91 -27.34 -12.98
N THR A 53 -24.01 -26.37 -12.82
CA THR A 53 -22.64 -26.44 -13.34
C THR A 53 -21.81 -27.38 -12.46
N SER A 54 -21.15 -28.38 -13.03
CA SER A 54 -20.25 -29.26 -12.28
C SER A 54 -18.99 -28.52 -11.81
N GLU A 55 -18.31 -29.01 -10.77
CA GLU A 55 -17.06 -28.42 -10.28
C GLU A 55 -15.98 -28.34 -11.39
N GLU A 56 -15.91 -29.35 -12.26
CA GLU A 56 -15.04 -29.34 -13.44
C GLU A 56 -15.35 -28.19 -14.40
N GLN A 57 -16.63 -27.87 -14.59
CA GLN A 57 -17.04 -26.76 -15.43
C GLN A 57 -16.70 -25.41 -14.78
N VAL A 58 -16.89 -25.26 -13.45
CA VAL A 58 -16.45 -24.06 -12.71
C VAL A 58 -14.93 -23.88 -12.83
N THR A 59 -14.17 -24.98 -12.66
CA THR A 59 -12.72 -25.01 -12.83
C THR A 59 -12.30 -24.56 -14.23
N ARG A 60 -12.96 -25.07 -15.26
CA ARG A 60 -12.72 -24.67 -16.65
C ARG A 60 -13.02 -23.19 -16.88
N ILE A 61 -14.10 -22.66 -16.29
CA ILE A 61 -14.47 -21.24 -16.40
C ILE A 61 -13.42 -20.36 -15.71
N PHE A 62 -12.99 -20.71 -14.50
CA PHE A 62 -11.95 -19.96 -13.79
C PHE A 62 -10.64 -19.97 -14.60
N ARG A 63 -10.27 -21.13 -15.14
CA ARG A 63 -9.12 -21.28 -16.03
C ARG A 63 -9.18 -20.37 -17.25
N HIS A 64 -10.31 -20.34 -17.96
CA HIS A 64 -10.50 -19.41 -19.07
C HIS A 64 -10.42 -17.95 -18.61
N SER A 65 -10.97 -17.63 -17.44
CA SER A 65 -10.85 -16.28 -16.89
C SER A 65 -9.40 -15.87 -16.63
N LEU A 66 -8.55 -16.79 -16.15
CA LEU A 66 -7.12 -16.53 -15.97
C LEU A 66 -6.41 -16.30 -17.32
N GLN A 67 -6.76 -17.06 -18.36
CA GLN A 67 -6.20 -16.85 -19.70
C GLN A 67 -6.50 -15.44 -20.22
N TYR A 68 -7.76 -15.00 -20.12
CA TYR A 68 -8.14 -13.65 -20.56
C TYR A 68 -7.56 -12.56 -19.65
N THR A 69 -7.53 -12.78 -18.33
CA THR A 69 -6.86 -11.86 -17.40
C THR A 69 -5.39 -11.70 -17.80
N GLY A 70 -4.68 -12.80 -18.02
CA GLY A 70 -3.28 -12.79 -18.41
C GLY A 70 -3.03 -12.14 -19.75
N LEU A 71 -3.88 -12.41 -20.76
CA LEU A 71 -3.81 -11.77 -22.07
C LEU A 71 -3.97 -10.25 -21.97
N TYR A 72 -4.96 -9.76 -21.21
CA TYR A 72 -5.19 -8.32 -21.07
C TYR A 72 -4.12 -7.63 -20.21
N LEU A 73 -3.62 -8.27 -19.14
CA LEU A 73 -2.47 -7.76 -18.38
C LEU A 73 -1.22 -7.66 -19.27
N LEU A 74 -0.97 -8.66 -20.14
CA LEU A 74 0.11 -8.54 -21.12
C LEU A 74 -0.13 -7.42 -22.14
N ALA A 75 -1.36 -7.22 -22.57
CA ALA A 75 -1.70 -6.11 -23.46
C ALA A 75 -1.46 -4.75 -22.77
N TYR A 76 -1.78 -4.64 -21.48
CA TYR A 76 -1.51 -3.46 -20.65
C TYR A 76 0.00 -3.20 -20.57
N TYR A 77 0.79 -4.24 -20.30
CA TYR A 77 2.25 -4.18 -20.25
C TYR A 77 2.88 -3.78 -21.60
N ALA A 78 2.54 -4.48 -22.67
CA ALA A 78 3.20 -4.38 -23.96
C ALA A 78 2.71 -3.19 -24.80
N LEU A 79 1.40 -2.90 -24.77
CA LEU A 79 0.76 -1.88 -25.61
C LEU A 79 0.44 -0.59 -24.85
N ASN A 80 0.75 -0.50 -23.55
CA ASN A 80 0.40 0.62 -22.68
C ASN A 80 -1.10 0.93 -22.63
N ILE A 81 -1.97 -0.07 -22.81
CA ILE A 81 -3.42 0.15 -22.76
C ILE A 81 -3.83 0.59 -21.35
N HIS A 82 -4.56 1.71 -21.26
CA HIS A 82 -5.14 2.25 -20.03
C HIS A 82 -4.13 2.60 -18.92
N MET A 83 -2.83 2.65 -19.24
CA MET A 83 -1.78 2.99 -18.27
C MET A 83 -1.92 4.44 -17.79
N GLU A 84 -2.48 5.31 -18.62
CA GLU A 84 -2.79 6.72 -18.32
C GLU A 84 -3.87 6.90 -17.24
N PHE A 85 -4.70 5.88 -16.99
CA PHE A 85 -5.75 5.93 -15.97
C PHE A 85 -5.32 5.32 -14.64
N LEU A 86 -4.11 4.74 -14.57
CA LEU A 86 -3.62 4.18 -13.33
C LEU A 86 -3.34 5.29 -12.31
N PRO A 87 -3.71 5.11 -11.04
CA PRO A 87 -3.52 6.11 -10.00
C PRO A 87 -2.04 6.14 -9.56
N ILE A 88 -1.15 6.57 -10.44
CA ILE A 88 0.29 6.76 -10.20
C ILE A 88 0.58 8.27 -10.18
N ASP A 89 1.45 8.72 -9.28
CA ASP A 89 1.81 10.13 -9.15
C ASP A 89 2.39 10.67 -10.48
N GLU A 90 1.85 11.79 -10.97
CA GLU A 90 2.25 12.39 -12.25
C GLU A 90 3.76 12.66 -12.33
N GLY A 91 4.37 12.35 -13.47
CA GLY A 91 5.80 12.54 -13.72
C GLY A 91 6.72 11.44 -13.15
N ASN A 92 6.16 10.41 -12.51
CA ASN A 92 6.95 9.31 -11.95
C ASN A 92 7.08 8.12 -12.90
N VAL A 93 7.89 8.29 -13.93
CA VAL A 93 8.12 7.27 -14.98
C VAL A 93 8.73 5.97 -14.42
N GLU A 94 9.54 6.07 -13.37
CA GLU A 94 10.18 4.91 -12.74
C GLU A 94 9.15 4.02 -12.04
N ASP A 95 8.22 4.61 -11.28
CA ASP A 95 7.19 3.84 -10.57
C ASP A 95 6.18 3.23 -11.55
N LEU A 96 5.82 3.95 -12.63
CA LEU A 96 5.01 3.36 -13.71
C LEU A 96 5.71 2.17 -14.35
N THR A 97 7.03 2.24 -14.56
CA THR A 97 7.80 1.12 -15.15
C THR A 97 7.74 -0.12 -14.25
N LYS A 98 7.91 0.04 -12.93
CA LYS A 98 7.82 -1.08 -11.98
C LYS A 98 6.43 -1.68 -11.91
N VAL A 99 5.39 -0.85 -11.90
CA VAL A 99 4.00 -1.32 -11.94
C VAL A 99 3.76 -2.13 -13.21
N LYS A 100 4.23 -1.64 -14.36
CA LYS A 100 4.14 -2.37 -15.62
C LYS A 100 4.84 -3.73 -15.57
N GLU A 101 6.03 -3.80 -15.00
CA GLU A 101 6.77 -5.06 -14.84
C GLU A 101 5.97 -6.07 -14.00
N SER A 102 5.40 -5.65 -12.87
CA SER A 102 4.52 -6.50 -12.06
C SER A 102 3.25 -6.92 -12.79
N ILE A 103 2.62 -6.02 -13.56
CA ILE A 103 1.48 -6.33 -14.45
C ILE A 103 1.87 -7.44 -15.44
N GLY A 104 2.99 -7.29 -16.13
CA GLY A 104 3.48 -8.25 -17.11
C GLY A 104 3.77 -9.61 -16.48
N LEU A 105 4.42 -9.63 -15.31
CA LEU A 105 4.77 -10.86 -14.61
C LEU A 105 3.53 -11.64 -14.15
N VAL A 106 2.56 -10.98 -13.51
CA VAL A 106 1.28 -11.62 -13.15
C VAL A 106 0.51 -12.05 -14.40
N GLY A 107 0.57 -11.27 -15.47
CA GLY A 107 -0.03 -11.62 -16.76
C GLY A 107 0.49 -12.94 -17.32
N LEU A 108 1.82 -13.14 -17.30
CA LEU A 108 2.46 -14.39 -17.71
C LEU A 108 2.06 -15.57 -16.82
N LYS A 109 2.11 -15.40 -15.50
CA LYS A 109 1.70 -16.44 -14.53
C LYS A 109 0.24 -16.87 -14.77
N CYS A 110 -0.67 -15.92 -15.00
CA CYS A 110 -2.08 -16.21 -15.29
C CYS A 110 -2.27 -17.01 -16.57
N LEU A 111 -1.52 -16.71 -17.63
CA LEU A 111 -1.57 -17.49 -18.88
C LEU A 111 -1.06 -18.93 -18.67
N GLU A 112 0.07 -19.09 -17.97
CA GLU A 112 0.65 -20.39 -17.67
C GLU A 112 -0.36 -21.28 -16.92
N TRP A 113 -0.93 -20.79 -15.82
CA TRP A 113 -1.93 -21.53 -15.06
C TRP A 113 -3.22 -21.74 -15.84
N GLY A 114 -3.62 -20.76 -16.63
CA GLY A 114 -4.73 -20.86 -17.57
C GLY A 114 -4.56 -22.02 -18.56
N MET A 115 -3.34 -22.31 -19.00
CA MET A 115 -3.07 -23.43 -19.92
C MET A 115 -2.84 -24.77 -19.20
N ASN A 116 -2.42 -24.76 -17.93
CA ASN A 116 -2.05 -25.97 -17.19
C ASN A 116 -3.24 -26.77 -16.64
N LYS A 117 -3.75 -27.74 -17.41
CA LYS A 117 -4.92 -28.57 -17.10
C LYS A 117 -4.81 -29.43 -15.82
N SER A 118 -3.62 -29.61 -15.22
CA SER A 118 -3.47 -30.48 -14.05
C SER A 118 -3.88 -29.83 -12.73
N LEU A 119 -3.98 -28.49 -12.69
CA LEU A 119 -4.30 -27.75 -11.47
C LEU A 119 -5.80 -27.80 -11.14
N SER A 120 -6.10 -28.09 -9.87
CA SER A 120 -7.42 -27.99 -9.28
C SER A 120 -7.88 -26.53 -9.14
N LEU A 121 -9.18 -26.31 -8.93
CA LEU A 121 -9.72 -24.96 -8.72
C LEU A 121 -9.10 -24.26 -7.50
N ALA A 122 -8.89 -25.00 -6.41
CA ALA A 122 -8.31 -24.46 -5.19
C ALA A 122 -6.86 -23.99 -5.41
N GLU A 123 -6.04 -24.80 -6.10
CA GLU A 123 -4.66 -24.45 -6.45
C GLU A 123 -4.63 -23.24 -7.40
N LEU A 124 -5.52 -23.18 -8.39
CA LEU A 124 -5.59 -22.04 -9.30
C LEU A 124 -5.92 -20.75 -8.54
N LYS A 125 -6.89 -20.77 -7.61
CA LYS A 125 -7.25 -19.60 -6.79
C LYS A 125 -6.08 -19.19 -5.89
N ALA A 126 -5.46 -20.15 -5.20
CA ALA A 126 -4.33 -19.90 -4.32
C ALA A 126 -3.14 -19.28 -5.06
N ASN A 127 -2.73 -19.89 -6.18
CA ASN A 127 -1.62 -19.39 -7.00
C ASN A 127 -1.91 -17.97 -7.51
N TYR A 128 -3.14 -17.72 -7.98
CA TYR A 128 -3.57 -16.41 -8.46
C TYR A 128 -3.49 -15.34 -7.37
N SER A 129 -4.11 -15.57 -6.20
CA SER A 129 -4.10 -14.61 -5.10
C SER A 129 -2.68 -14.39 -4.58
N GLN A 130 -1.91 -15.47 -4.39
CA GLN A 130 -0.53 -15.39 -3.92
C GLN A 130 0.34 -14.54 -4.83
N ALA A 131 0.28 -14.72 -6.16
CA ALA A 131 1.13 -13.93 -7.04
C ALA A 131 0.79 -12.44 -7.06
N ILE A 132 -0.49 -12.08 -6.89
CA ILE A 132 -0.87 -10.68 -6.79
C ILE A 132 -0.37 -10.10 -5.47
N GLU A 133 -0.54 -10.82 -4.37
CA GLU A 133 -0.07 -10.39 -3.04
C GLU A 133 1.45 -10.24 -2.98
N GLU A 134 2.20 -11.17 -3.57
CA GLU A 134 3.67 -11.12 -3.70
C GLU A 134 4.13 -9.84 -4.41
N GLU A 135 3.57 -9.57 -5.59
CA GLU A 135 3.93 -8.37 -6.36
C GLU A 135 3.51 -7.09 -5.63
N MET A 136 2.34 -7.07 -5.00
CA MET A 136 1.91 -5.95 -4.16
C MET A 136 2.88 -5.69 -3.01
N ALA A 137 3.35 -6.74 -2.33
CA ALA A 137 4.30 -6.64 -1.23
C ALA A 137 5.65 -6.06 -1.71
N ILE A 138 6.14 -6.51 -2.87
CA ILE A 138 7.36 -5.98 -3.51
C ILE A 138 7.20 -4.49 -3.82
N LEU A 139 6.10 -4.09 -4.46
CA LEU A 139 5.84 -2.69 -4.80
C LEU A 139 5.70 -1.80 -3.55
N LEU A 140 5.00 -2.28 -2.52
CA LEU A 140 4.89 -1.58 -1.22
C LEU A 140 6.26 -1.37 -0.56
N SER A 141 7.16 -2.35 -0.66
CA SER A 141 8.50 -2.26 -0.09
C SER A 141 9.43 -1.29 -0.85
N THR A 142 9.13 -1.03 -2.11
CA THR A 142 9.97 -0.21 -3.00
C THR A 142 9.92 1.27 -2.62
N LYS A 143 8.81 1.75 -2.04
CA LYS A 143 8.69 3.13 -1.57
C LYS A 143 9.52 3.30 -0.28
N LYS A 144 10.82 3.54 -0.44
CA LYS A 144 11.62 4.17 0.63
C LYS A 144 10.88 5.43 1.02
N VAL A 145 10.47 5.54 2.28
CA VAL A 145 9.86 6.75 2.85
C VAL A 145 10.72 7.93 2.40
N ARG A 146 10.29 8.67 1.38
CA ARG A 146 10.88 9.95 0.98
C ARG A 146 10.55 10.87 2.13
N ARG A 147 11.34 10.78 3.19
CA ARG A 147 11.25 11.65 4.35
C ARG A 147 11.54 13.02 3.79
N ASN A 148 10.50 13.82 3.57
CA ASN A 148 10.64 15.18 3.07
C ASN A 148 11.65 15.86 3.97
N ARG A 149 12.87 16.06 3.46
CA ARG A 149 13.94 16.69 4.21
C ARG A 149 13.39 18.08 4.48
N ARG A 150 13.16 18.43 5.75
CA ARG A 150 12.51 19.68 6.19
C ARG A 150 13.09 20.94 5.52
N SER A 151 14.34 20.86 5.04
CA SER A 151 15.05 21.86 4.26
C SER A 151 14.52 22.11 2.84
N SER A 152 13.72 21.23 2.23
CA SER A 152 13.15 21.45 0.90
C SER A 152 11.88 22.32 0.94
N VAL A 153 11.06 22.21 1.99
CA VAL A 153 9.83 23.01 2.17
C VAL A 153 10.15 24.50 2.30
N LEU A 154 11.25 24.85 2.97
CA LEU A 154 11.70 26.25 3.11
C LEU A 154 12.25 26.84 1.81
N ARG A 155 12.77 26.01 0.90
CA ARG A 155 13.22 26.46 -0.43
C ARG A 155 12.06 26.58 -1.40
N ALA A 156 11.08 25.67 -1.32
CA ALA A 156 9.88 25.70 -2.14
C ALA A 156 8.98 26.92 -1.84
N SER A 157 9.00 27.45 -0.62
CA SER A 157 8.24 28.67 -0.27
C SER A 157 8.91 29.99 -0.72
N GLY A 158 10.03 29.93 -1.44
CA GLY A 158 10.74 31.11 -1.96
C GLY A 158 11.37 32.00 -0.88
N ARG A 159 11.27 31.60 0.40
CA ARG A 159 11.80 32.39 1.52
C ARG A 159 13.29 32.09 1.67
N ARG A 160 14.14 33.07 1.31
CA ARG A 160 15.57 33.05 1.68
C ARG A 160 15.67 33.08 3.20
N VAL A 161 15.76 31.92 3.84
CA VAL A 161 16.07 31.82 5.26
C VAL A 161 17.59 31.91 5.38
N SER A 162 18.07 33.06 5.86
CA SER A 162 19.47 33.24 6.25
C SER A 162 19.78 32.31 7.43
N ASP A 163 20.90 31.60 7.39
CA ASP A 163 21.33 30.66 8.44
C ASP A 163 21.39 31.31 9.83
N ALA A 164 21.59 32.63 9.89
CA ALA A 164 21.53 33.42 11.12
C ALA A 164 20.19 33.27 11.89
N ASN A 165 19.07 33.08 11.19
CA ASN A 165 17.75 32.98 11.80
C ASN A 165 17.49 31.59 12.43
N LEU A 166 18.17 30.55 11.95
CA LEU A 166 18.14 29.22 12.58
C LEU A 166 18.88 29.22 13.92
N HIS A 167 20.00 29.92 14.01
CA HIS A 167 20.70 30.12 15.27
C HIS A 167 19.88 30.97 16.25
N PHE A 168 19.22 32.04 15.79
CA PHE A 168 18.37 32.87 16.64
C PHE A 168 17.17 32.10 17.21
N SER A 169 16.47 31.34 16.37
CA SER A 169 15.33 30.52 16.81
C SER A 169 15.73 29.33 17.69
N ALA A 170 16.96 28.83 17.57
CA ALA A 170 17.52 27.84 18.50
C ALA A 170 17.88 28.48 19.86
N LEU A 171 18.43 29.69 19.85
CA LEU A 171 18.74 30.45 21.07
C LEU A 171 17.47 30.87 21.83
N ASP A 172 16.40 31.29 21.13
CA ASP A 172 15.11 31.60 21.75
C ASP A 172 14.46 30.37 22.41
N ARG A 173 14.66 29.17 21.85
CA ARG A 173 14.16 27.94 22.48
C ARG A 173 14.98 27.55 23.70
N LEU A 174 16.29 27.81 23.68
CA LEU A 174 17.17 27.56 24.82
C LEU A 174 16.93 28.55 25.97
N SER A 175 16.61 29.81 25.66
CA SER A 175 16.28 30.81 26.69
C SER A 175 14.95 30.50 27.39
N ILE A 176 13.94 30.02 26.66
CA ILE A 176 12.67 29.57 27.24
C ILE A 176 12.88 28.34 28.15
N ILE A 177 13.66 27.36 27.70
CA ILE A 177 13.98 26.16 28.52
C ILE A 177 14.78 26.55 29.77
N SER A 178 15.71 27.50 29.65
CA SER A 178 16.48 28.01 30.79
C SER A 178 15.61 28.74 31.81
N ALA A 179 14.62 29.52 31.36
CA ALA A 179 13.69 30.23 32.22
C ALA A 179 12.74 29.26 32.96
N ASP A 180 12.23 28.24 32.26
CA ASP A 180 11.35 27.22 32.85
C ASP A 180 12.10 26.34 33.87
N VAL A 181 13.36 25.98 33.59
CA VAL A 181 14.19 25.22 34.53
C VAL A 181 14.53 26.06 35.77
N SER A 182 14.84 27.36 35.61
CA SER A 182 15.10 28.25 36.74
C SER A 182 13.84 28.46 37.61
N ALA A 183 12.67 28.60 37.00
CA ALA A 183 11.40 28.70 37.71
C ALA A 183 11.03 27.39 38.45
N PHE A 184 11.34 26.23 37.86
CA PHE A 184 11.12 24.92 38.49
C PHE A 184 12.06 24.68 39.69
N VAL A 185 13.35 25.05 39.56
CA VAL A 185 14.34 24.93 40.64
C VAL A 185 14.00 25.85 41.81
N SER A 186 13.61 27.11 41.54
CA SER A 186 13.15 28.04 42.59
C SER A 186 11.92 27.51 43.35
N LYS A 187 11.03 26.79 42.67
CA LYS A 187 9.83 26.20 43.28
C LYS A 187 10.15 24.99 44.17
N LEU A 188 11.21 24.25 43.84
CA LEU A 188 11.73 23.13 44.64
C LEU A 188 12.43 23.60 45.92
N GLU A 189 13.13 24.74 45.88
CA GLU A 189 13.79 25.33 47.06
C GLU A 189 12.81 25.92 48.09
N THR A 190 11.55 26.16 47.71
CA THR A 190 10.51 26.69 48.60
C THR A 190 9.63 25.63 49.28
N LEU A 191 9.88 24.33 49.04
CA LEU A 191 9.14 23.27 49.72
C LEU A 191 9.70 23.04 51.14
N PRO A 192 8.89 23.15 52.20
CA PRO A 192 9.36 22.91 53.56
C PRO A 192 9.79 21.44 53.73
N SER A 193 10.97 21.25 54.33
CA SER A 193 11.51 19.94 54.68
C SER A 193 10.71 19.32 55.84
N GLU A 194 9.65 18.59 55.55
CA GLU A 194 9.04 17.70 56.56
C GLU A 194 9.86 16.43 56.70
N THR A 195 10.95 16.53 57.46
CA THR A 195 11.56 15.39 58.15
C THR A 195 12.01 15.87 59.54
N GLY A 196 11.08 15.84 60.49
CA GLY A 196 11.35 15.97 61.93
C GLY A 196 10.88 14.71 62.64
N LEU A 197 11.83 13.80 62.89
CA LEU A 197 11.68 12.67 63.82
C LEU A 197 12.13 13.13 65.22
N GLY A 198 11.33 12.81 66.24
CA GLY A 198 11.66 12.82 67.67
C GLY A 198 11.30 14.11 68.41
N GLU A 199 10.87 14.13 69.67
CA GLU A 199 10.52 13.14 70.71
C GLU A 199 10.08 14.00 71.94
N GLU A 200 9.05 13.57 72.69
CA GLU A 200 8.74 13.86 74.14
C GLU A 200 8.67 15.34 74.64
N ASP A 201 7.82 15.80 75.57
CA ASP A 201 7.16 15.16 76.73
C ASP A 201 6.13 16.11 77.44
N ALA A 202 5.34 15.52 78.35
CA ALA A 202 4.71 16.08 79.57
C ALA A 202 3.35 16.82 79.53
N ALA A 203 2.28 16.11 79.95
CA ALA A 203 1.51 16.38 81.19
C ALA A 203 0.52 15.24 81.51
#